data_AF-A0A814E4W5-F1
#
_entry.id   AF-A0A814E4W5-F1
#
_cell.length_a   1.000
_cell.length_b   1.000
_cell.length_c   1.000
_cell.angle_alpha   90.00
_cell.angle_beta   90.00
_cell.angle_gamma   90.00
#
_symmetry.space_group_name_H-M   'P 1'
#
loop_
_entity.id
_entity.type
_entity.pdbx_description
1 polymer ?
#
loop_
_entity_poly.entity_id
_entity_poly.type
_entity_poly.pdbx_seq_one_letter_code
_entity_poly.pdbx_strand_id
1 'polypeptide(L)'
;MTHRIEKLFNNNVKNFNFFKSKKVYVVFLLILVIITYYLPITIDFNFSLKTNDNVDSDCLAANEIDLEKLLNRKKNILSHPPCPEEWVTITRTGLVIFKEKFSIVNCSYANVERIDDYEYSLTEFKQITNGSYVDTTKEFFHLKCYSQKEKFYTGFARIFKKQNEKTNFRDNKINVLVFLMDSLSREDWFENVPRSVDFLVNKLGAVIFNRYNTVGDGTTESLTPLLTSKKVNELPDVSRDQKNSSYVDEAFPFIWNDFKNELGYKTMYSEDMAFIGTFQMRFRGMRKPPVDHYP
;
A
#
# COMPACT_ATOMS: atom_id res chain seq x y z
N MET A 1 -18.93 -38.23 18.01
CA MET A 1 -17.96 -37.19 17.58
C MET A 1 -18.38 -35.78 18.03
N THR A 2 -19.18 -35.68 19.09
CA THR A 2 -19.89 -34.46 19.52
C THR A 2 -19.47 -33.99 20.92
N HIS A 3 -18.48 -34.64 21.55
CA HIS A 3 -18.05 -34.36 22.92
C HIS A 3 -16.65 -33.71 23.02
N ARG A 4 -16.04 -33.34 21.88
CA ARG A 4 -14.73 -32.67 21.81
C ARG A 4 -14.79 -31.18 21.42
N ILE A 5 -15.97 -30.66 21.11
CA ILE A 5 -16.18 -29.27 20.64
C ILE A 5 -16.57 -28.32 21.80
N GLU A 6 -17.25 -28.80 22.84
CA GLU A 6 -17.69 -27.95 23.97
C GLU A 6 -16.55 -27.47 24.88
N LYS A 7 -15.39 -28.14 24.87
CA LYS A 7 -14.26 -27.77 25.74
C LYS A 7 -13.48 -26.53 25.26
N LEU A 8 -13.70 -26.06 24.03
CA LEU A 8 -13.05 -24.86 23.48
C LEU A 8 -13.85 -23.58 23.71
N PHE A 9 -15.15 -23.66 24.01
CA PHE A 9 -16.02 -22.48 24.10
C PHE A 9 -16.15 -21.88 25.50
N ASN A 10 -15.74 -22.58 26.57
CA ASN A 10 -16.06 -22.15 27.94
C ASN A 10 -14.97 -21.39 28.71
N ASN A 11 -13.78 -21.15 28.16
CA ASN A 11 -12.66 -20.64 28.98
C ASN A 11 -12.10 -19.25 28.67
N ASN A 12 -12.58 -18.48 27.69
CA ASN A 12 -11.90 -17.21 27.35
C ASN A 12 -12.79 -16.04 26.93
N VAL A 13 -13.97 -15.86 27.53
CA VAL A 13 -14.61 -14.53 27.51
C VAL A 13 -14.10 -13.75 28.73
N LYS A 14 -12.85 -13.29 28.67
CA LYS A 14 -12.35 -12.27 29.58
C LYS A 14 -12.75 -10.91 29.03
N ASN A 15 -13.43 -10.12 29.86
CA ASN A 15 -13.80 -8.71 29.63
C ASN A 15 -12.69 -7.96 28.87
N PHE A 16 -12.96 -7.66 27.60
CA PHE A 16 -12.02 -7.02 26.69
C PHE A 16 -12.05 -5.50 26.94
N ASN A 17 -11.07 -5.01 27.70
CA ASN A 17 -10.95 -3.60 28.03
C ASN A 17 -10.03 -2.92 27.01
N PHE A 18 -10.62 -2.18 26.06
CA PHE A 18 -10.00 -1.67 24.82
C PHE A 18 -8.78 -0.74 25.02
N PHE A 19 -8.63 -0.12 26.19
CA PHE A 19 -7.77 1.05 26.39
C PHE A 19 -6.42 0.82 27.08
N LYS A 20 -6.02 -0.44 27.37
CA LYS A 20 -4.89 -0.68 28.30
C LYS A 20 -3.61 -1.28 27.69
N SER A 21 -3.48 -1.40 26.38
CA SER A 21 -2.26 -1.96 25.79
C SER A 21 -1.80 -1.23 24.53
N LYS A 22 -0.51 -0.87 24.50
CA LYS A 22 0.25 -0.50 23.29
C LYS A 22 0.32 -1.73 22.36
N LYS A 23 -0.77 -2.02 21.66
CA LYS A 23 -0.85 -3.10 20.68
C LYS A 23 -1.11 -2.48 19.31
N VAL A 24 -0.38 -3.00 18.32
CA VAL A 24 -0.70 -2.79 16.91
C VAL A 24 -1.85 -3.74 16.58
N TYR A 25 -2.96 -3.19 16.11
CA TYR A 25 -4.10 -3.99 15.67
C TYR A 25 -4.09 -4.02 14.15
N VAL A 26 -4.05 -5.23 13.59
CA VAL A 26 -4.12 -5.49 12.15
C VAL A 26 -5.50 -6.08 11.87
N VAL A 27 -6.30 -5.37 11.09
CA VAL A 27 -7.62 -5.86 10.65
C VAL A 27 -7.47 -6.38 9.22
N PHE A 28 -7.69 -7.68 9.04
CA PHE A 28 -7.72 -8.34 7.74
C PHE A 28 -9.15 -8.42 7.23
N LEU A 29 -9.38 -8.03 5.98
CA LEU A 29 -10.69 -8.05 5.35
C LEU A 29 -10.62 -8.66 3.95
N LEU A 30 -11.71 -9.36 3.62
CA LEU A 30 -11.87 -10.34 2.56
C LEU A 30 -12.60 -9.74 1.36
N ILE A 31 -12.23 -10.13 0.14
CA ILE A 31 -12.86 -9.77 -1.12
C ILE A 31 -12.69 -10.94 -2.09
N LEU A 32 -13.65 -11.20 -2.99
CA LEU A 32 -13.60 -12.27 -4.00
C LEU A 32 -13.84 -11.67 -5.40
N VAL A 33 -12.82 -11.60 -6.26
CA VAL A 33 -13.01 -11.20 -7.66
C VAL A 33 -12.77 -12.39 -8.58
N ILE A 34 -13.85 -12.94 -9.14
CA ILE A 34 -13.78 -13.96 -10.19
C ILE A 34 -13.73 -13.24 -11.54
N ILE A 35 -12.55 -13.18 -12.16
CA ILE A 35 -12.39 -12.81 -13.58
C ILE A 35 -12.07 -14.06 -14.37
N THR A 36 -13.07 -14.58 -15.08
CA THR A 36 -12.86 -15.59 -16.13
C THR A 36 -12.48 -14.90 -17.44
N TYR A 37 -11.22 -15.00 -17.85
CA TYR A 37 -10.84 -14.86 -19.26
C TYR A 37 -9.93 -16.01 -19.70
N TYR A 38 -10.45 -16.81 -20.62
CA TYR A 38 -9.68 -17.72 -21.46
C TYR A 38 -8.86 -16.87 -22.45
N LEU A 39 -7.58 -16.66 -22.20
CA LEU A 39 -6.48 -16.53 -23.19
C LEU A 39 -5.21 -16.06 -22.45
N PRO A 40 -4.03 -16.69 -22.68
CA PRO A 40 -2.79 -16.23 -22.09
C PRO A 40 -2.33 -14.96 -22.81
N ILE A 41 -2.73 -13.81 -22.29
CA ILE A 41 -2.12 -12.55 -22.70
C ILE A 41 -0.91 -12.35 -21.79
N THR A 42 0.28 -12.63 -22.31
CA THR A 42 1.53 -12.11 -21.74
C THR A 42 1.55 -10.60 -21.97
N ILE A 43 1.03 -9.84 -21.00
CA ILE A 43 1.20 -8.40 -20.92
C ILE A 43 2.37 -8.15 -19.98
N ASP A 44 3.49 -7.70 -20.54
CA ASP A 44 4.69 -7.35 -19.79
C ASP A 44 4.49 -5.96 -19.16
N PHE A 45 3.96 -5.93 -17.94
CA PHE A 45 3.75 -4.68 -17.19
C PHE A 45 5.05 -4.28 -16.46
N ASN A 46 5.87 -3.48 -17.11
CA ASN A 46 6.96 -2.75 -16.45
C ASN A 46 6.41 -1.52 -15.70
N PHE A 47 5.73 -1.73 -14.58
CA PHE A 47 5.39 -0.69 -13.61
C PHE A 47 6.13 -0.97 -12.30
N SER A 48 7.24 -0.26 -12.05
CA SER A 48 7.98 -0.34 -10.80
C SER A 48 7.69 0.91 -9.96
N LEU A 49 6.59 0.90 -9.21
CA LEU A 49 6.44 1.76 -8.05
C LEU A 49 7.03 1.01 -6.85
N LYS A 50 8.25 1.38 -6.45
CA LYS A 50 8.95 0.79 -5.31
C LYS A 50 9.13 1.83 -4.23
N THR A 51 8.53 1.62 -3.08
CA THR A 51 8.80 2.41 -1.89
C THR A 51 9.99 1.80 -1.15
N ASN A 52 11.11 2.53 -1.15
CA ASN A 52 12.29 2.22 -0.38
C ASN A 52 12.16 2.92 0.99
N ASP A 53 11.90 2.15 2.06
CA ASP A 53 11.77 2.69 3.42
C ASP A 53 13.12 2.90 4.13
N ASN A 54 14.25 2.57 3.49
CA ASN A 54 15.58 2.68 4.05
C ASN A 54 16.48 3.58 3.19
N VAL A 55 16.41 4.88 3.45
CA VAL A 55 17.10 5.91 2.66
C VAL A 55 18.63 5.91 2.85
N ASP A 56 19.17 5.19 3.84
CA ASP A 56 20.62 5.18 4.12
C ASP A 56 21.24 3.76 4.25
N SER A 57 20.56 2.70 3.81
CA SER A 57 21.14 1.35 3.78
C SER A 57 20.81 0.64 2.48
N ASP A 58 21.81 0.02 1.84
CA ASP A 58 21.59 -0.99 0.81
C ASP A 58 20.55 -1.99 1.30
N CYS A 59 19.42 -2.10 0.59
CA CYS A 59 18.37 -3.11 0.73
C CYS A 59 18.47 -3.99 2.00
N LEU A 60 18.08 -3.45 3.15
CA LEU A 60 17.84 -4.30 4.32
C LEU A 60 16.46 -4.95 4.13
N ALA A 61 16.47 -6.15 3.54
CA ALA A 61 15.45 -7.14 3.88
C ALA A 61 15.35 -7.19 5.41
N ALA A 62 14.13 -7.24 5.95
CA ALA A 62 13.89 -7.24 7.38
C ALA A 62 14.64 -8.41 8.07
N ASN A 63 15.84 -8.13 8.55
CA ASN A 63 16.54 -8.84 9.61
C ASN A 63 16.46 -7.85 10.79
N GLU A 64 15.76 -8.05 11.90
CA GLU A 64 15.71 -9.23 12.77
C GLU A 64 14.30 -9.38 13.40
N ILE A 65 13.55 -10.36 12.92
CA ILE A 65 12.97 -11.36 13.82
C ILE A 65 13.60 -12.65 13.33
N ASP A 66 14.18 -13.44 14.22
CA ASP A 66 14.84 -14.74 13.94
C ASP A 66 13.80 -15.76 13.42
N LEU A 67 13.35 -15.52 12.19
CA LEU A 67 12.42 -16.31 11.39
C LEU A 67 13.10 -17.61 10.96
N GLU A 68 14.44 -17.65 10.84
CA GLU A 68 15.18 -18.87 10.57
C GLU A 68 14.99 -19.92 11.69
N LYS A 69 14.94 -19.50 12.97
CA LYS A 69 14.57 -20.42 14.05
C LYS A 69 13.13 -20.93 13.98
N LEU A 70 12.20 -20.17 13.40
CA LEU A 70 10.80 -20.57 13.23
C LEU A 70 10.55 -21.41 11.95
N LEU A 71 11.39 -21.27 10.94
CA LEU A 71 11.16 -21.82 9.58
C LEU A 71 11.93 -23.11 9.27
N ASN A 72 12.54 -23.73 10.27
CA ASN A 72 13.37 -24.93 10.11
C ASN A 72 12.57 -26.24 9.87
N ARG A 73 11.54 -26.20 9.00
CA ARG A 73 10.96 -27.39 8.34
C ARG A 73 10.64 -27.10 6.87
N LYS A 74 11.56 -27.57 6.02
CA LYS A 74 11.48 -27.91 4.58
C LYS A 74 11.06 -26.81 3.58
N LYS A 75 12.10 -26.32 2.91
CA LYS A 75 12.26 -25.84 1.51
C LYS A 75 11.03 -25.95 0.60
N ASN A 76 10.43 -24.79 0.34
CA ASN A 76 10.33 -24.17 -1.00
C ASN A 76 10.04 -22.69 -0.75
N ILE A 77 11.10 -21.93 -0.43
CA ILE A 77 11.04 -20.47 -0.38
C ILE A 77 10.95 -20.05 -1.84
N LEU A 78 9.82 -19.47 -2.26
CA LEU A 78 9.74 -18.70 -3.50
C LEU A 78 10.93 -17.72 -3.49
N SER A 79 11.87 -17.91 -4.40
CA SER A 79 12.99 -16.98 -4.55
C SER A 79 12.37 -15.62 -4.90
N HIS A 80 12.53 -14.65 -4.01
CA HIS A 80 12.10 -13.29 -4.28
C HIS A 80 12.84 -12.83 -5.56
N PRO A 81 12.13 -12.24 -6.54
CA PRO A 81 12.82 -11.70 -7.71
C PRO A 81 13.89 -10.71 -7.23
N PRO A 82 15.13 -10.76 -7.78
CA PRO A 82 16.15 -9.81 -7.40
C PRO A 82 15.61 -8.40 -7.65
N CYS A 83 15.79 -7.50 -6.68
CA CYS A 83 15.42 -6.10 -6.86
C CYS A 83 16.08 -5.58 -8.14
N PRO A 84 15.34 -5.03 -9.13
CA PRO A 84 15.94 -4.31 -10.23
C PRO A 84 16.93 -3.29 -9.69
N GLU A 85 18.13 -3.32 -10.26
CA GLU A 85 19.22 -2.51 -9.81
C GLU A 85 18.96 -1.04 -10.15
N GLU A 86 18.91 -0.17 -9.14
CA GLU A 86 18.61 1.25 -9.34
C GLU A 86 19.79 1.98 -9.96
N TRP A 87 19.58 2.68 -11.08
CA TRP A 87 20.61 3.47 -11.76
C TRP A 87 21.03 4.72 -10.97
N VAL A 88 20.05 5.35 -10.33
CA VAL A 88 20.18 6.60 -9.62
C VAL A 88 19.48 6.48 -8.27
N THR A 89 20.17 6.86 -7.21
CA THR A 89 19.60 7.01 -5.87
C THR A 89 19.38 8.50 -5.60
N ILE A 90 18.17 8.86 -5.15
CA ILE A 90 17.88 10.22 -4.67
C ILE A 90 17.65 10.15 -3.17
N THR A 91 18.50 10.82 -2.41
CA THR A 91 18.37 10.88 -0.94
C THR A 91 17.19 11.75 -0.52
N ARG A 92 16.83 11.68 0.77
CA ARG A 92 15.80 12.56 1.38
C ARG A 92 16.12 14.05 1.25
N THR A 93 17.39 14.42 1.20
CA THR A 93 17.81 15.82 1.00
C THR A 93 17.80 16.24 -0.47
N GLY A 94 17.43 15.34 -1.38
CA GLY A 94 17.44 15.57 -2.82
C GLY A 94 18.78 15.32 -3.49
N LEU A 95 19.82 14.88 -2.76
CA LEU A 95 21.12 14.56 -3.34
C LEU A 95 20.98 13.37 -4.29
N VAL A 96 21.44 13.55 -5.53
CA VAL A 96 21.45 12.58 -6.61
C VAL A 96 22.78 11.82 -6.61
N ILE A 97 22.73 10.49 -6.54
CA ILE A 97 23.89 9.61 -6.54
C ILE A 97 23.76 8.63 -7.71
N PHE A 98 24.71 8.68 -8.65
CA PHE A 98 24.76 7.76 -9.79
C PHE A 98 25.50 6.48 -9.40
N LYS A 99 24.98 5.32 -9.78
CA LYS A 99 25.68 4.05 -9.58
C LYS A 99 26.70 3.84 -10.71
N GLU A 100 27.98 3.77 -10.34
CA GLU A 100 29.12 3.71 -11.28
C GLU A 100 29.02 2.58 -12.32
N LYS A 101 28.47 1.43 -11.93
CA LYS A 101 28.32 0.25 -12.79
C LYS A 101 27.59 0.54 -14.11
N PHE A 102 26.64 1.49 -14.07
CA PHE A 102 25.86 1.86 -15.24
C PHE A 102 26.55 2.88 -16.12
N SER A 103 27.68 3.49 -15.75
CA SER A 103 28.40 4.43 -16.63
C SER A 103 27.49 5.49 -17.27
N ILE A 104 26.70 6.16 -16.42
CA ILE A 104 25.72 7.18 -16.81
C ILE A 104 26.42 8.38 -17.44
N VAL A 105 25.97 8.79 -18.62
CA VAL A 105 26.51 9.91 -19.41
C VAL A 105 25.72 11.19 -19.16
N ASN A 106 24.40 11.08 -19.16
CA ASN A 106 23.49 12.19 -19.00
C ASN A 106 22.25 11.71 -18.25
N CYS A 107 21.80 12.46 -17.25
CA CYS A 107 20.46 12.33 -16.71
C CYS A 107 19.75 13.68 -16.68
N SER A 108 18.44 13.63 -16.79
CA SER A 108 17.56 14.74 -16.48
C SER A 108 16.39 14.28 -15.61
N TYR A 109 15.80 15.23 -14.89
CA TYR A 109 14.60 14.99 -14.12
C TYR A 109 13.54 16.06 -14.39
N ALA A 110 12.28 15.66 -14.30
CA ALA A 110 11.14 16.56 -14.20
C ALA A 110 10.37 16.25 -12.91
N ASN A 111 9.77 17.27 -12.29
CA ASN A 111 8.83 17.05 -11.22
C ASN A 111 7.50 16.55 -11.80
N VAL A 112 6.88 15.59 -11.12
CA VAL A 112 5.55 15.10 -11.47
C VAL A 112 4.51 15.91 -10.71
N GLU A 113 3.56 16.49 -11.42
CA GLU A 113 2.42 17.20 -10.85
C GLU A 113 1.15 16.41 -11.13
N ARG A 114 0.57 15.86 -10.06
CA ARG A 114 -0.67 15.08 -10.13
C ARG A 114 -1.85 16.01 -10.42
N ILE A 115 -2.64 15.69 -11.45
CA ILE A 115 -3.89 16.38 -11.76
C ILE A 115 -5.05 15.63 -11.10
N ASP A 116 -5.15 14.33 -11.38
CA ASP A 116 -6.05 13.37 -10.73
C ASP A 116 -5.40 11.97 -10.74
N ASP A 117 -6.18 10.89 -10.53
CA ASP A 117 -5.66 9.51 -10.56
C ASP A 117 -5.23 9.02 -11.95
N TYR A 118 -5.72 9.63 -13.02
CA TYR A 118 -5.49 9.20 -14.40
C TYR A 118 -4.54 10.13 -15.16
N GLU A 119 -4.45 11.39 -14.74
CA GLU A 119 -3.65 12.42 -15.40
C GLU A 119 -2.59 13.01 -14.47
N TYR A 120 -1.41 13.21 -15.05
CA TYR A 120 -0.31 13.97 -14.45
C TYR A 120 0.35 14.84 -15.51
N SER A 121 0.95 15.94 -15.09
CA SER A 121 1.83 16.74 -15.92
C SER A 121 3.29 16.62 -15.44
N LEU A 122 4.20 16.89 -16.36
CA LEU A 122 5.63 16.96 -16.08
C LEU A 122 6.08 18.39 -16.24
N THR A 123 6.91 18.86 -15.30
CA THR A 123 7.62 20.11 -15.48
C THR A 123 8.67 20.00 -16.59
N GLU A 124 9.32 21.12 -16.93
CA GLU A 124 10.49 21.09 -17.79
C GLU A 124 11.59 20.18 -17.19
N PHE A 125 12.24 19.41 -18.06
CA PHE A 125 13.34 18.52 -17.68
C PHE A 125 14.61 19.31 -17.39
N LYS A 126 15.12 19.20 -16.17
CA LYS A 126 16.37 19.81 -15.73
C LYS A 126 17.49 18.77 -15.78
N GLN A 127 18.63 19.15 -16.35
CA GLN A 127 19.83 18.31 -16.38
C GLN A 127 20.39 18.11 -14.98
N ILE A 128 20.83 16.88 -14.67
CA ILE A 128 21.44 16.51 -13.39
C ILE A 128 22.69 15.66 -13.61
N THR A 129 23.65 15.83 -12.72
CA THR A 129 24.88 15.05 -12.64
C THR A 129 25.01 14.39 -11.28
N ASN A 130 25.99 13.49 -11.12
CA ASN A 130 26.30 12.92 -9.81
C ASN A 130 26.66 14.03 -8.81
N GLY A 131 26.01 14.05 -7.65
CA GLY A 131 26.15 15.10 -6.64
C GLY A 131 25.19 16.29 -6.80
N SER A 132 24.36 16.31 -7.85
CA SER A 132 23.33 17.34 -8.02
C SER A 132 22.22 17.20 -6.98
N TYR A 133 21.41 18.26 -6.82
CA TYR A 133 20.22 18.26 -5.97
C TYR A 133 18.95 18.44 -6.80
N VAL A 134 17.94 17.62 -6.55
CA VAL A 134 16.59 17.82 -7.11
C VAL A 134 15.78 18.76 -6.23
N ASP A 135 14.78 19.40 -6.84
CA ASP A 135 13.81 20.25 -6.13
C ASP A 135 12.89 19.39 -5.24
N THR A 136 13.24 19.30 -3.96
CA THR A 136 12.48 18.55 -2.96
C THR A 136 11.21 19.26 -2.50
N THR A 137 10.77 20.36 -3.12
CA THR A 137 9.44 20.93 -2.84
C THR A 137 8.32 20.01 -3.34
N LYS A 138 8.60 19.14 -4.31
CA LYS A 138 7.70 18.09 -4.79
C LYS A 138 8.18 16.73 -4.32
N GLU A 139 7.26 15.76 -4.28
CA GLU A 139 7.57 14.41 -3.80
C GLU A 139 7.89 13.42 -4.92
N PHE A 140 7.40 13.65 -6.13
CA PHE A 140 7.51 12.70 -7.24
C PHE A 140 8.33 13.29 -8.39
N PHE A 141 9.17 12.45 -8.97
CA PHE A 141 10.14 12.82 -9.99
C PHE A 141 10.14 11.80 -11.12
N HIS A 142 10.20 12.28 -12.37
CA HIS A 142 10.45 11.45 -13.54
C HIS A 142 11.89 11.63 -13.98
N LEU A 143 12.67 10.56 -13.95
CA LEU A 143 14.05 10.50 -14.37
C LEU A 143 14.18 9.95 -15.79
N LYS A 144 15.05 10.57 -16.59
CA LYS A 144 15.51 10.06 -17.88
C LYS A 144 17.03 10.05 -17.88
N CYS A 145 17.63 8.88 -18.00
CA CYS A 145 19.07 8.69 -17.95
C CYS A 145 19.57 7.94 -19.19
N TYR A 146 20.77 8.25 -19.62
CA TYR A 146 21.46 7.63 -20.75
C TYR A 146 22.79 7.09 -20.25
N SER A 147 23.09 5.84 -20.57
CA SER A 147 24.36 5.20 -20.25
C SER A 147 25.11 4.85 -21.54
N GLN A 148 26.44 4.72 -21.42
CA GLN A 148 27.28 4.21 -22.51
C GLN A 148 27.01 2.73 -22.83
N LYS A 149 26.59 1.95 -21.81
CA LYS A 149 26.41 0.48 -21.88
C LYS A 149 24.94 0.11 -22.11
N GLU A 150 24.06 0.71 -21.32
CA GLU A 150 22.61 0.50 -21.40
C GLU A 150 22.00 1.78 -21.99
N LYS A 151 21.44 1.69 -23.20
CA LYS A 151 21.24 2.90 -24.03
C LYS A 151 20.29 3.94 -23.42
N PHE A 152 19.39 3.55 -22.51
CA PHE A 152 18.38 4.45 -21.94
C PHE A 152 17.70 3.85 -20.69
N TYR A 153 17.48 4.68 -19.66
CA TYR A 153 16.67 4.40 -18.49
C TYR A 153 15.62 5.50 -18.30
N THR A 154 14.40 5.09 -17.99
CA THR A 154 13.32 5.99 -17.57
C THR A 154 12.65 5.40 -16.35
N GLY A 155 12.40 6.21 -15.33
CA GLY A 155 11.77 5.74 -14.11
C GLY A 155 11.21 6.86 -13.24
N PHE A 156 10.34 6.49 -12.31
CA PHE A 156 9.80 7.41 -11.32
C PHE A 156 10.51 7.22 -9.98
N ALA A 157 10.75 8.32 -9.28
CA ALA A 157 11.29 8.32 -7.93
C ALA A 157 10.36 9.11 -7.01
N ARG A 158 10.30 8.72 -5.73
CA ARG A 158 9.56 9.42 -4.70
C ARG A 158 10.47 9.78 -3.53
N ILE A 159 10.35 11.00 -3.01
CA ILE A 159 10.95 11.41 -1.74
C ILE A 159 9.84 11.59 -0.72
N PHE A 160 9.96 10.90 0.41
CA PHE A 160 9.11 11.14 1.58
C PHE A 160 9.64 12.33 2.36
N LYS A 161 8.86 13.41 2.39
CA LYS A 161 9.16 14.53 3.30
C LYS A 161 8.87 14.08 4.73
N LYS A 162 9.87 14.21 5.61
CA LYS A 162 9.63 14.16 7.04
C LYS A 162 8.82 15.40 7.42
N GLN A 163 7.54 15.22 7.72
CA GLN A 163 6.74 16.32 8.28
C GLN A 163 7.30 16.65 9.67
N ASN A 164 7.93 17.82 9.80
CA ASN A 164 8.46 18.36 11.06
C ASN A 164 7.34 18.94 11.95
N GLU A 165 6.15 18.34 11.90
CA GLU A 165 5.11 18.72 12.84
C GLU A 165 5.39 17.98 14.15
N LYS A 166 5.86 18.74 15.14
CA LYS A 166 5.59 18.42 16.55
C LYS A 166 4.08 18.48 16.73
N THR A 167 3.36 17.48 16.23
CA THR A 167 2.00 17.29 16.67
C THR A 167 2.10 16.99 18.16
N ASN A 168 1.31 17.69 18.96
CA ASN A 168 1.08 17.32 20.35
C ASN A 168 0.35 15.96 20.31
N PHE A 169 1.11 14.90 20.08
CA PHE A 169 0.63 13.54 20.20
C PHE A 169 0.11 13.43 21.62
N ARG A 170 -1.21 13.34 21.77
CA ARG A 170 -1.77 12.84 23.02
C ARG A 170 -1.13 11.48 23.23
N ASP A 171 -0.40 11.30 24.32
CA ASP A 171 0.51 10.18 24.61
C ASP A 171 -0.11 8.75 24.57
N ASN A 172 -1.38 8.62 24.20
CA ASN A 172 -2.17 7.40 24.26
C ASN A 172 -2.79 6.95 22.92
N LYS A 173 -2.36 7.48 21.76
CA LYS A 173 -2.88 7.00 20.47
C LYS A 173 -2.17 5.71 20.02
N ILE A 174 -2.93 4.78 19.45
CA ILE A 174 -2.43 3.53 18.86
C ILE A 174 -2.25 3.70 17.36
N ASN A 175 -1.25 3.04 16.76
CA ASN A 175 -1.20 2.93 15.30
C ASN A 175 -2.24 1.91 14.82
N VAL A 176 -2.96 2.25 13.75
CA VAL A 176 -3.97 1.39 13.14
C VAL A 176 -3.49 1.00 11.75
N LEU A 177 -3.42 -0.30 11.48
CA LEU A 177 -3.13 -0.84 10.16
C LEU A 177 -4.33 -1.66 9.69
N VAL A 178 -4.93 -1.26 8.58
CA VAL A 178 -5.91 -2.06 7.87
C VAL A 178 -5.19 -2.67 6.68
N PHE A 179 -5.10 -3.99 6.64
CA PHE A 179 -4.40 -4.71 5.58
C PHE A 179 -5.39 -5.60 4.85
N LEU A 180 -5.53 -5.35 3.56
CA LEU A 180 -6.57 -5.93 2.71
C LEU A 180 -5.88 -6.81 1.66
N MET A 181 -6.41 -8.00 1.43
CA MET A 181 -5.93 -8.88 0.37
C MET A 181 -7.09 -9.19 -0.55
N ASP A 182 -6.87 -8.96 -1.85
CA ASP A 182 -7.87 -9.33 -2.84
C ASP A 182 -7.91 -10.85 -3.03
N SER A 183 -9.12 -11.35 -3.23
CA SER A 183 -9.48 -12.67 -3.74
C SER A 183 -9.09 -13.86 -2.88
N LEU A 184 -9.31 -13.77 -1.56
CA LEU A 184 -9.10 -14.89 -0.62
C LEU A 184 -10.37 -15.22 0.14
N SER A 185 -10.85 -16.47 0.08
CA SER A 185 -11.87 -16.94 1.01
C SER A 185 -11.31 -17.12 2.43
N ARG A 186 -12.20 -17.25 3.42
CA ARG A 186 -11.78 -17.60 4.80
C ARG A 186 -11.05 -18.94 4.79
N GLU A 187 -11.59 -19.91 4.07
CA GLU A 187 -11.04 -21.26 3.94
C GLU A 187 -9.66 -21.21 3.28
N ASP A 188 -9.50 -20.47 2.18
CA ASP A 188 -8.21 -20.26 1.52
C ASP A 188 -7.19 -19.61 2.44
N TRP A 189 -7.60 -18.66 3.30
CA TRP A 189 -6.71 -18.03 4.27
C TRP A 189 -6.13 -19.05 5.25
N PHE A 190 -6.96 -19.94 5.79
CA PHE A 190 -6.49 -20.99 6.71
C PHE A 190 -5.65 -22.06 6.01
N GLU A 191 -5.98 -22.40 4.77
CA GLU A 191 -5.30 -23.47 4.02
C GLU A 191 -3.98 -23.01 3.39
N ASN A 192 -3.94 -21.83 2.77
CA ASN A 192 -2.82 -21.37 1.96
C ASN A 192 -1.84 -20.46 2.70
N VAL A 193 -2.26 -19.78 3.78
CA VAL A 193 -1.35 -18.96 4.62
C VAL A 193 -1.32 -19.38 6.10
N PRO A 194 -1.23 -20.69 6.42
CA PRO A 194 -1.37 -21.21 7.78
C PRO A 194 -0.29 -20.69 8.75
N ARG A 195 0.91 -20.36 8.24
CA ARG A 195 1.99 -19.78 9.05
C ARG A 195 1.65 -18.37 9.53
N SER A 196 1.06 -17.55 8.66
CA SER A 196 0.62 -16.20 9.00
C SER A 196 -0.53 -16.26 10.01
N VAL A 197 -1.47 -17.19 9.83
CA VAL A 197 -2.57 -17.41 10.78
C VAL A 197 -2.04 -17.79 12.16
N ASP A 198 -1.15 -18.79 12.24
CA ASP A 198 -0.57 -19.22 13.52
C ASP A 198 0.16 -18.08 14.23
N PHE A 199 0.96 -17.30 13.49
CA PHE A 199 1.65 -16.15 14.04
C PHE A 199 0.67 -15.09 14.58
N LEU A 200 -0.32 -14.69 13.78
CA LEU A 200 -1.31 -13.69 14.18
C LEU A 200 -2.07 -14.14 15.44
N VAL A 201 -2.60 -15.36 15.44
CA VAL A 201 -3.48 -15.87 16.50
C VAL A 201 -2.68 -16.24 17.75
N ASN A 202 -1.64 -17.07 17.60
CA ASN A 202 -0.95 -17.68 18.73
C ASN A 202 0.23 -16.85 19.25
N LYS A 203 0.79 -15.93 18.45
CA LYS A 203 1.89 -15.03 18.91
C LYS A 203 1.40 -13.63 19.20
N LEU A 204 0.59 -13.04 18.32
CA LEU A 204 0.09 -11.67 18.51
C LEU A 204 -1.25 -11.60 19.27
N GLY A 205 -1.93 -12.73 19.44
CA GLY A 205 -3.23 -12.78 20.11
C GLY A 205 -4.34 -12.13 19.28
N ALA A 206 -4.26 -12.24 17.96
CA ALA A 206 -5.27 -11.73 17.04
C ALA A 206 -6.62 -12.43 17.26
N VAL A 207 -7.70 -11.66 17.08
CA VAL A 207 -9.08 -12.16 17.19
C VAL A 207 -9.61 -12.43 15.80
N ILE A 208 -10.16 -13.63 15.61
CA ILE A 208 -10.77 -14.04 14.34
C ILE A 208 -12.27 -13.73 14.39
N PHE A 209 -12.74 -12.90 13.46
CA PHE A 209 -14.16 -12.61 13.27
C PHE A 209 -14.84 -13.72 12.46
N ASN A 210 -15.21 -14.82 13.13
CA ASN A 210 -15.76 -16.02 12.48
C ASN A 210 -17.08 -15.82 11.70
N ARG A 211 -17.74 -14.68 11.81
CA ARG A 211 -19.02 -14.36 11.15
C ARG A 211 -18.95 -13.04 10.36
N TYR A 212 -17.75 -12.59 10.04
CA TYR A 212 -17.58 -11.47 9.13
C TYR A 212 -17.96 -11.90 7.72
N ASN A 213 -18.79 -11.11 7.05
CA ASN A 213 -19.19 -11.32 5.66
C ASN A 213 -18.96 -10.03 4.88
N THR A 214 -18.63 -10.15 3.60
CA THR A 214 -18.61 -9.01 2.69
C THR A 214 -20.02 -8.54 2.40
N VAL A 215 -20.15 -7.27 2.02
CA VAL A 215 -21.44 -6.63 1.74
C VAL A 215 -21.79 -6.65 0.25
N GLY A 216 -20.83 -7.00 -0.61
CA GLY A 216 -21.02 -7.21 -2.04
C GLY A 216 -19.99 -8.17 -2.62
N ASP A 217 -20.10 -8.43 -3.91
CA ASP A 217 -19.28 -9.43 -4.60
C ASP A 217 -17.96 -8.81 -5.07
N GLY A 218 -17.94 -7.52 -5.45
CA GLY A 218 -16.72 -6.85 -5.89
C GLY A 218 -15.87 -6.25 -4.77
N THR A 219 -14.58 -6.00 -5.07
CA THR A 219 -13.63 -5.24 -4.23
C THR A 219 -14.22 -3.91 -3.79
N THR A 220 -14.69 -3.12 -4.76
CA THR A 220 -15.33 -1.82 -4.51
C THR A 220 -16.55 -1.95 -3.59
N GLU A 221 -17.43 -2.91 -3.83
CA GLU A 221 -18.67 -3.09 -3.06
C GLU A 221 -18.41 -3.60 -1.64
N SER A 222 -17.34 -4.37 -1.45
CA SER A 222 -16.91 -4.88 -0.15
C SER A 222 -16.21 -3.81 0.69
N LEU A 223 -15.33 -3.01 0.08
CA LEU A 223 -14.53 -2.00 0.79
C LEU A 223 -15.25 -0.68 1.02
N THR A 224 -16.17 -0.30 0.14
CA THR A 224 -16.94 0.94 0.33
C THR A 224 -17.65 0.98 1.70
N PRO A 225 -18.44 -0.03 2.12
CA PRO A 225 -19.12 0.00 3.41
C PRO A 225 -18.17 -0.15 4.59
N LEU A 226 -17.05 -0.87 4.43
CA LEU A 226 -16.01 -0.92 5.45
C LEU A 226 -15.44 0.48 5.72
N LEU A 227 -15.16 1.23 4.66
CA LEU A 227 -14.44 2.50 4.74
C LEU A 227 -15.35 3.71 4.88
N THR A 228 -16.64 3.61 4.56
CA THR A 228 -17.58 4.76 4.55
C THR A 228 -18.82 4.54 5.41
N SER A 229 -19.03 3.34 5.95
CA SER A 229 -20.29 2.90 6.58
C SER A 229 -21.53 2.92 5.65
N LYS A 230 -21.33 3.05 4.33
CA LYS A 230 -22.39 3.14 3.30
C LYS A 230 -22.13 2.14 2.17
N LYS A 231 -23.18 1.60 1.57
CA LYS A 231 -23.09 0.88 0.30
C LYS A 231 -22.85 1.86 -0.84
N VAL A 232 -22.29 1.36 -1.94
CA VAL A 232 -22.02 2.16 -3.15
C VAL A 232 -23.29 2.88 -3.63
N ASN A 233 -24.43 2.21 -3.63
CA ASN A 233 -25.71 2.76 -4.09
C ASN A 233 -26.38 3.75 -3.11
N GLU A 234 -25.83 3.93 -1.91
CA GLU A 234 -26.27 4.95 -0.94
C GLU A 234 -25.46 6.25 -1.07
N LEU A 235 -24.41 6.26 -1.90
CA LEU A 235 -23.49 7.37 -2.09
C LEU A 235 -23.78 8.10 -3.42
N PRO A 236 -23.32 9.35 -3.57
CA PRO A 236 -23.43 10.05 -4.85
C PRO A 236 -22.78 9.25 -5.99
N ASP A 237 -23.32 9.40 -7.19
CA ASP A 237 -22.78 8.72 -8.36
C ASP A 237 -21.35 9.20 -8.67
N VAL A 238 -20.42 8.25 -8.69
CA VAL A 238 -19.00 8.44 -8.97
C VAL A 238 -18.55 7.66 -10.21
N SER A 239 -19.48 7.14 -11.00
CA SER A 239 -19.20 6.26 -12.15
C SER A 239 -18.36 6.96 -13.20
N ARG A 240 -17.36 6.25 -13.75
CA ARG A 240 -16.37 6.84 -14.68
C ARG A 240 -16.97 7.27 -16.02
N ASP A 241 -18.00 6.57 -16.47
CA ASP A 241 -18.68 6.76 -17.76
C ASP A 241 -19.76 7.84 -17.72
N GLN A 242 -20.10 8.36 -16.53
CA GLN A 242 -21.14 9.36 -16.36
C GLN A 242 -20.56 10.78 -16.43
N LYS A 243 -21.13 11.61 -17.31
CA LYS A 243 -20.61 12.97 -17.56
C LYS A 243 -20.63 13.86 -16.31
N ASN A 244 -21.62 13.68 -15.43
CA ASN A 244 -21.88 14.54 -14.27
C ASN A 244 -21.66 13.82 -12.92
N SER A 245 -20.91 12.71 -12.89
CA SER A 245 -20.56 12.05 -11.62
C SER A 245 -19.56 12.86 -10.80
N SER A 246 -19.51 12.63 -9.50
CA SER A 246 -18.50 13.25 -8.62
C SER A 246 -17.19 12.47 -8.63
N TYR A 247 -16.10 13.09 -8.18
CA TYR A 247 -14.91 12.33 -7.80
C TYR A 247 -15.13 11.62 -6.47
N VAL A 248 -14.41 10.52 -6.25
CA VAL A 248 -14.61 9.64 -5.09
C VAL A 248 -14.20 10.36 -3.79
N ASP A 249 -13.11 11.11 -3.78
CA ASP A 249 -12.63 11.89 -2.63
C ASP A 249 -13.59 13.03 -2.24
N GLU A 250 -14.43 13.49 -3.16
CA GLU A 250 -15.42 14.54 -2.92
C GLU A 250 -16.77 13.97 -2.44
N ALA A 251 -17.13 12.77 -2.90
CA ALA A 251 -18.44 12.18 -2.65
C ALA A 251 -18.49 11.23 -1.45
N PHE A 252 -17.40 10.52 -1.16
CA PHE A 252 -17.43 9.41 -0.21
C PHE A 252 -16.96 9.86 1.19
N PRO A 253 -17.74 9.58 2.26
CA PRO A 253 -17.40 9.96 3.63
C PRO A 253 -16.45 8.93 4.26
N PHE A 254 -15.22 8.87 3.76
CA PHE A 254 -14.25 7.89 4.23
C PHE A 254 -13.84 8.09 5.70
N ILE A 255 -13.72 6.99 6.44
CA ILE A 255 -13.32 6.95 7.85
C ILE A 255 -11.94 7.57 8.09
N TRP A 256 -11.04 7.53 7.10
CA TRP A 256 -9.73 8.18 7.23
C TRP A 256 -9.84 9.71 7.36
N ASN A 257 -10.94 10.32 6.90
CA ASN A 257 -11.20 11.74 7.13
C ASN A 257 -11.40 12.00 8.63
N ASP A 258 -12.12 11.13 9.34
CA ASP A 258 -12.30 11.24 10.80
C ASP A 258 -10.98 11.00 11.53
N PHE A 259 -10.21 9.99 11.12
CA PHE A 259 -8.87 9.75 11.67
C PHE A 259 -7.97 10.97 11.53
N LYS A 260 -7.98 11.62 10.36
CA LYS A 260 -7.16 12.80 10.09
C LYS A 260 -7.68 14.04 10.81
N ASN A 261 -8.94 14.41 10.58
CA ASN A 261 -9.48 15.71 10.96
C ASN A 261 -9.87 15.75 12.45
N GLU A 262 -10.54 14.71 12.94
CA GLU A 262 -11.05 14.67 14.33
C GLU A 262 -10.01 14.11 15.29
N LEU A 263 -9.25 13.11 14.83
CA LEU A 263 -8.31 12.39 15.68
C LEU A 263 -6.86 12.79 15.43
N GLY A 264 -6.53 13.62 14.43
CA GLY A 264 -5.17 14.11 14.18
C GLY A 264 -4.16 13.00 13.86
N TYR A 265 -4.57 11.94 13.18
CA TYR A 265 -3.69 10.90 12.65
C TYR A 265 -3.04 11.36 11.34
N LYS A 266 -1.85 10.83 11.07
CA LYS A 266 -1.30 10.82 9.71
C LYS A 266 -1.85 9.61 8.97
N THR A 267 -2.39 9.82 7.77
CA THR A 267 -3.11 8.79 7.03
C THR A 267 -2.38 8.35 5.77
N MET A 268 -2.51 7.07 5.43
CA MET A 268 -1.96 6.47 4.22
C MET A 268 -2.97 5.52 3.60
N TYR A 269 -3.04 5.51 2.27
CA TYR A 269 -3.81 4.59 1.46
C TYR A 269 -2.94 4.21 0.27
N SER A 270 -2.80 2.90 0.03
CA SER A 270 -2.00 2.37 -1.07
C SER A 270 -2.59 1.05 -1.52
N GLU A 271 -2.54 0.84 -2.82
CA GLU A 271 -2.86 -0.43 -3.46
C GLU A 271 -1.65 -0.88 -4.28
N ASP A 272 -1.59 -2.17 -4.60
CA ASP A 272 -0.53 -2.76 -5.43
C ASP A 272 -0.68 -2.38 -6.92
N MET A 273 -1.91 -2.16 -7.39
CA MET A 273 -2.20 -1.78 -8.77
C MET A 273 -3.07 -0.51 -8.88
N ALA A 274 -2.44 0.63 -9.16
CA ALA A 274 -3.14 1.92 -9.24
C ALA A 274 -4.19 1.99 -10.36
N PHE A 275 -3.97 1.35 -11.51
CA PHE A 275 -4.85 1.48 -12.68
C PHE A 275 -6.11 0.60 -12.64
N ILE A 276 -6.11 -0.46 -11.81
CA ILE A 276 -7.28 -1.30 -11.52
C ILE A 276 -7.63 -1.29 -10.03
N GLY A 277 -7.23 -0.23 -9.33
CA GLY A 277 -7.49 -0.08 -7.90
C GLY A 277 -8.97 -0.03 -7.56
N THR A 278 -9.27 -0.25 -6.29
CA THR A 278 -10.62 -0.38 -5.72
C THR A 278 -11.55 0.74 -6.17
N PHE A 279 -11.05 1.98 -6.26
CA PHE A 279 -11.83 3.17 -6.59
C PHE A 279 -11.44 3.80 -7.94
N GLN A 280 -10.53 3.18 -8.69
CA GLN A 280 -9.98 3.68 -9.95
C GLN A 280 -10.48 2.88 -11.16
N MET A 281 -10.78 1.58 -11.01
CA MET A 281 -11.18 0.79 -12.17
C MET A 281 -12.52 1.24 -12.77
N ARG A 282 -13.53 1.49 -11.92
CA ARG A 282 -14.93 1.74 -12.35
C ARG A 282 -15.45 3.15 -12.05
N PHE A 283 -14.74 3.94 -11.22
CA PHE A 283 -15.19 5.27 -10.80
C PHE A 283 -14.31 6.38 -11.39
N ARG A 284 -14.69 7.64 -11.15
CA ARG A 284 -13.91 8.83 -11.50
C ARG A 284 -12.58 8.95 -10.74
N GLY A 285 -12.28 8.02 -9.83
CA GLY A 285 -11.06 8.05 -9.03
C GLY A 285 -11.03 9.24 -8.08
N MET A 286 -9.84 9.55 -7.58
CA MET A 286 -9.59 10.66 -6.69
C MET A 286 -9.14 11.89 -7.50
N ARG A 287 -9.73 13.04 -7.27
CA ARG A 287 -9.24 14.31 -7.83
C ARG A 287 -8.07 14.84 -7.03
N LYS A 288 -8.16 14.84 -5.70
CA LYS A 288 -7.07 15.22 -4.81
C LYS A 288 -6.60 14.02 -4.00
N PRO A 289 -5.35 14.00 -3.52
CA PRO A 289 -4.90 12.98 -2.56
C PRO A 289 -5.86 12.93 -1.34
N PRO A 290 -6.56 11.80 -1.11
CA PRO A 290 -7.56 11.70 -0.04
C PRO A 290 -6.94 11.52 1.36
N VAL A 291 -5.63 11.28 1.43
CA VAL A 291 -4.85 10.97 2.64
C VAL A 291 -3.50 11.68 2.58
N ASP A 292 -2.76 11.73 3.71
CA ASP A 292 -1.45 12.41 3.75
C ASP A 292 -0.40 11.73 2.87
N HIS A 293 -0.42 10.39 2.85
CA HIS A 293 0.47 9.58 2.03
C HIS A 293 -0.36 8.81 0.99
N TYR A 294 -0.44 9.39 -0.20
CA TYR A 294 -1.08 8.79 -1.37
C TYR A 294 0.00 8.61 -2.46
N PRO A 295 0.22 7.38 -2.97
CA PRO A 295 1.14 7.11 -4.06
C PRO A 295 0.64 7.60 -5.42
#